data_AF-A0A819JCK5-F1
#
_entry.id   AF-A0A819JCK5-F1
#
_cell.length_a   1.000
_cell.length_b   1.000
_cell.length_c   1.000
_cell.angle_alpha   90.00
_cell.angle_beta   90.00
_cell.angle_gamma   90.00
#
_symmetry.space_group_name_H-M   'P 1'
#
loop_
_entity.id
_entity.type
_entity.pdbx_description
1 polymer ?
#
loop_
_entity_poly.entity_id
_entity_poly.type
_entity_poly.pdbx_seq_one_letter_code
_entity_poly.pdbx_strand_id
1 'polypeptide(L)'
;MIKGRTGEKETITLTNFQMSSNVVVQKENKSNEDAEQRLTNNDPQLAKIFPEELAGWHGYIEWENYPERCKKANEILTAHKGQFTQIPEFQLKPLPETNPILIGHRWKEYFAVLGPTLKDVPGESWATVQKEKAADMIHVLDFPYNGEPPRDKLMQNKTTPNEYHFVRNHGGIPTIDEKAYRLTIGGLVNKPQTLTLADLQDVNKFEPVELTVTLQVSNFWSL
;
A
#
# COMPACT_ATOMS: atom_id res chain seq x y z
N MET A 1 -14.11 48.28 46.11
CA MET A 1 -15.51 48.16 46.55
C MET A 1 -16.05 46.83 46.04
N ILE A 2 -16.51 45.99 46.96
CA ILE A 2 -16.92 44.60 46.78
C ILE A 2 -18.32 44.52 46.17
N LYS A 3 -18.55 43.53 45.28
CA LYS A 3 -19.77 42.71 45.08
C LYS A 3 -19.39 41.70 43.98
N GLY A 4 -19.17 40.40 44.22
CA GLY A 4 -19.98 39.45 44.97
C GLY A 4 -20.91 38.73 43.99
N ARG A 5 -20.48 37.61 43.40
CA ARG A 5 -21.39 36.67 42.75
C ARG A 5 -21.00 35.23 43.06
N THR A 6 -21.96 34.59 43.69
CA THR A 6 -22.06 33.24 44.22
C THR A 6 -22.00 32.19 43.11
N GLY A 7 -21.42 31.04 43.42
CA GLY A 7 -21.34 29.90 42.51
C GLY A 7 -22.68 29.20 42.31
N GLU A 8 -22.85 28.69 41.10
CA GLU A 8 -23.69 27.54 40.78
C GLU A 8 -22.81 26.56 40.01
N LYS A 9 -22.73 25.32 40.51
CA LYS A 9 -22.09 24.21 39.81
C LYS A 9 -23.09 23.69 38.79
N GLU A 10 -22.92 24.01 37.51
CA GLU A 10 -23.61 23.29 36.46
C GLU A 10 -22.89 21.96 36.21
N THR A 11 -23.50 20.89 36.72
CA THR A 11 -23.17 19.52 36.35
C THR A 11 -23.67 19.28 34.93
N ILE A 12 -22.77 19.34 33.95
CA ILE A 12 -23.07 18.90 32.58
C ILE A 12 -22.99 17.37 32.58
N THR A 13 -24.14 16.73 32.60
CA THR A 13 -24.30 15.31 32.35
C THR A 13 -23.86 15.00 30.92
N LEU A 14 -22.75 14.28 30.75
CA LEU A 14 -22.35 13.73 29.46
C LEU A 14 -23.35 12.63 29.07
N THR A 15 -24.39 12.99 28.33
CA THR A 15 -25.21 12.02 27.61
C THR A 15 -24.32 11.23 26.66
N ASN A 16 -24.35 9.91 26.80
CA ASN A 16 -23.67 8.91 25.97
C ASN A 16 -23.69 9.30 24.49
N PHE A 17 -22.56 9.79 23.99
CA PHE A 17 -22.32 9.90 22.55
C PHE A 17 -21.91 8.50 22.07
N GLN A 18 -22.92 7.71 21.73
CA GLN A 18 -22.72 6.42 21.09
C GLN A 18 -22.15 6.72 19.69
N MET A 19 -20.83 6.63 19.53
CA MET A 19 -20.22 6.60 18.20
C MET A 19 -20.75 5.36 17.50
N SER A 20 -21.81 5.50 16.73
CA SER A 20 -22.15 4.53 15.71
C SER A 20 -21.03 4.56 14.68
N SER A 21 -20.13 3.59 14.75
CA SER A 21 -19.15 3.27 13.73
C SER A 21 -19.88 2.81 12.47
N ASN A 22 -20.51 3.74 11.76
CA ASN A 22 -20.95 3.52 10.39
C ASN A 22 -19.72 3.71 9.50
N VAL A 23 -18.79 2.76 9.58
CA VAL A 23 -17.80 2.54 8.54
C VAL A 23 -18.61 2.17 7.31
N VAL A 24 -18.80 3.13 6.40
CA VAL A 24 -19.31 2.84 5.08
C VAL A 24 -18.18 2.13 4.34
N VAL A 25 -18.05 0.83 4.60
CA VAL A 25 -17.43 -0.09 3.65
C VAL A 25 -18.26 0.11 2.39
N GLN A 26 -17.69 0.75 1.36
CA GLN A 26 -18.27 0.61 0.04
C GLN A 26 -18.22 -0.89 -0.23
N LYS A 27 -19.37 -1.56 -0.08
CA LYS A 27 -19.54 -2.95 -0.49
C LYS A 27 -18.98 -3.03 -1.90
N GLU A 28 -18.05 -3.95 -2.13
CA GLU A 28 -17.57 -4.27 -3.47
C GLU A 28 -18.80 -4.44 -4.36
N ASN A 29 -19.04 -3.48 -5.24
CA ASN A 29 -20.03 -3.65 -6.26
C ASN A 29 -19.44 -4.66 -7.24
N LYS A 30 -20.20 -5.71 -7.55
CA LYS A 30 -19.91 -6.73 -8.58
C LYS A 30 -19.32 -6.15 -9.87
N SER A 31 -19.70 -4.91 -10.22
CA SER A 31 -19.18 -4.13 -11.35
C SER A 31 -17.65 -3.93 -11.37
N ASN A 32 -16.95 -4.18 -10.27
CA ASN A 32 -15.54 -3.83 -10.13
C ASN A 32 -14.59 -5.01 -10.45
N GLU A 33 -14.92 -6.23 -10.04
CA GLU A 33 -14.29 -7.44 -10.60
C GLU A 33 -14.52 -7.52 -12.11
N ASP A 34 -15.71 -7.09 -12.55
CA ASP A 34 -16.08 -7.02 -13.97
C ASP A 34 -15.17 -6.05 -14.77
N ALA A 35 -14.64 -4.99 -14.15
CA ALA A 35 -13.81 -3.99 -14.84
C ALA A 35 -12.37 -4.48 -15.09
N GLU A 36 -11.76 -5.14 -14.11
CA GLU A 36 -10.44 -5.76 -14.26
C GLU A 36 -10.50 -6.92 -15.26
N GLN A 37 -11.53 -7.77 -15.17
CA GLN A 37 -11.76 -8.84 -16.14
C GLN A 37 -11.99 -8.30 -17.56
N ARG A 38 -12.72 -7.18 -17.70
CA ARG A 38 -12.98 -6.54 -18.99
C ARG A 38 -11.70 -6.06 -19.69
N LEU A 39 -10.73 -5.52 -18.95
CA LEU A 39 -9.50 -4.95 -19.51
C LEU A 39 -8.32 -5.93 -19.53
N THR A 40 -8.50 -7.13 -19.00
CA THR A 40 -7.42 -8.13 -18.96
C THR A 40 -6.89 -8.43 -20.35
N ASN A 41 -5.59 -8.23 -20.54
CA ASN A 41 -4.89 -8.57 -21.77
C ASN A 41 -4.20 -9.93 -21.61
N ASN A 42 -4.72 -10.95 -22.28
CA ASN A 42 -4.16 -12.30 -22.24
C ASN A 42 -3.21 -12.60 -23.42
N ASP A 43 -2.70 -11.58 -24.12
CA ASP A 43 -1.72 -11.78 -25.20
C ASP A 43 -0.45 -12.45 -24.64
N PRO A 44 -0.13 -13.70 -25.04
CA PRO A 44 1.05 -14.40 -24.54
C PRO A 44 2.37 -13.73 -24.97
N GLN A 45 2.36 -12.84 -25.97
CA GLN A 45 3.55 -12.07 -26.33
C GLN A 45 3.94 -11.08 -25.23
N LEU A 46 2.98 -10.59 -24.43
CA LEU A 46 3.27 -9.70 -23.31
C LEU A 46 4.11 -10.38 -22.23
N ALA A 47 3.95 -11.69 -22.02
CA ALA A 47 4.83 -12.46 -21.12
C ALA A 47 6.29 -12.50 -21.60
N LYS A 48 6.54 -12.30 -22.90
CA LYS A 48 7.91 -12.21 -23.45
C LYS A 48 8.48 -10.81 -23.33
N ILE A 49 7.61 -9.79 -23.36
CA ILE A 49 7.99 -8.37 -23.23
C ILE A 49 8.22 -8.02 -21.76
N PHE A 50 7.37 -8.54 -20.87
CA PHE A 50 7.45 -8.41 -19.41
C PHE A 50 7.63 -9.80 -18.79
N PRO A 51 8.82 -10.42 -18.91
CA PRO A 51 9.07 -11.75 -18.39
C PRO A 51 9.37 -11.75 -16.89
N GLU A 52 9.04 -12.85 -16.22
CA GLU A 52 9.64 -13.23 -14.92
C GLU A 52 11.09 -13.65 -15.14
N GLU A 53 12.02 -12.69 -15.11
CA GLU A 53 13.42 -12.94 -15.47
C GLU A 53 14.33 -13.26 -14.28
N LEU A 54 13.94 -12.86 -13.07
CA LEU A 54 14.69 -13.15 -11.86
C LEU A 54 14.13 -14.39 -11.18
N ALA A 55 14.87 -15.50 -11.26
CA ALA A 55 14.49 -16.74 -10.58
C ALA A 55 14.33 -16.51 -9.07
N GLY A 56 13.19 -16.95 -8.52
CA GLY A 56 12.83 -16.74 -7.11
C GLY A 56 12.21 -15.38 -6.81
N TRP A 57 12.05 -14.52 -7.81
CA TRP A 57 11.19 -13.34 -7.73
C TRP A 57 9.89 -13.62 -8.49
N HIS A 58 8.81 -12.98 -8.03
CA HIS A 58 7.51 -13.02 -8.70
C HIS A 58 6.92 -11.62 -8.74
N GLY A 59 6.38 -11.24 -9.91
CA GLY A 59 5.84 -9.92 -10.19
C GLY A 59 6.91 -8.82 -10.39
N TYR A 60 8.18 -9.19 -10.57
CA TYR A 60 9.27 -8.25 -10.78
C TYR A 60 9.58 -8.11 -12.28
N ILE A 61 9.59 -6.87 -12.75
CA ILE A 61 10.04 -6.50 -14.09
C ILE A 61 11.18 -5.49 -13.94
N GLU A 62 12.33 -5.76 -14.54
CA GLU A 62 13.40 -4.76 -14.62
C GLU A 62 13.00 -3.68 -15.62
N TRP A 63 12.83 -2.45 -15.13
CA TRP A 63 12.41 -1.29 -15.90
C TRP A 63 13.58 -0.36 -16.22
N GLU A 64 14.63 -0.35 -15.39
CA GLU A 64 15.74 0.60 -15.49
C GLU A 64 16.73 0.19 -16.58
N ASN A 65 17.08 -1.10 -16.63
CA ASN A 65 18.03 -1.63 -17.60
C ASN A 65 17.42 -1.86 -18.99
N TYR A 66 16.09 -1.86 -19.11
CA TYR A 66 15.34 -2.19 -20.32
C TYR A 66 14.33 -1.08 -20.68
N PRO A 67 14.80 0.10 -21.14
CA PRO A 67 13.95 1.26 -21.41
C PRO A 67 12.89 1.00 -22.49
N GLU A 68 13.09 0.02 -23.37
CA GLU A 68 12.09 -0.43 -24.34
C GLU A 68 10.83 -1.02 -23.69
N ARG A 69 10.96 -1.65 -22.51
CA ARG A 69 9.82 -2.15 -21.73
C ARG A 69 8.98 -0.99 -21.21
N CYS A 70 9.63 0.05 -20.67
CA CYS A 70 8.97 1.29 -20.26
C CYS A 70 8.21 1.94 -21.44
N LYS A 71 8.84 2.01 -22.62
CA LYS A 71 8.20 2.52 -23.83
C LYS A 71 6.98 1.68 -24.21
N LYS A 72 7.12 0.36 -24.21
CA LYS A 72 6.02 -0.54 -24.59
C LYS A 72 4.86 -0.49 -23.61
N ALA A 73 5.14 -0.45 -22.31
CA ALA A 73 4.14 -0.23 -21.27
C ALA A 73 3.40 1.10 -21.49
N ASN A 74 4.13 2.18 -21.79
CA ASN A 74 3.52 3.48 -22.08
C ASN A 74 2.61 3.44 -23.32
N GLU A 75 3.02 2.77 -24.40
CA GLU A 75 2.19 2.57 -25.60
C GLU A 75 0.88 1.83 -25.27
N ILE A 76 0.97 0.73 -24.51
CA ILE A 76 -0.19 -0.07 -24.09
C ILE A 76 -1.14 0.75 -23.22
N LEU A 77 -0.62 1.42 -22.20
CA LEU A 77 -1.42 2.25 -21.29
C LEU A 77 -2.07 3.43 -22.04
N THR A 78 -1.37 4.04 -22.98
CA THR A 78 -1.92 5.14 -23.79
C THR A 78 -3.06 4.66 -24.68
N ALA A 79 -2.93 3.49 -25.30
CA ALA A 79 -3.97 2.89 -26.13
C ALA A 79 -5.27 2.58 -25.35
N HIS A 80 -5.18 2.32 -24.05
CA HIS A 80 -6.32 2.03 -23.18
C HIS A 80 -6.80 3.24 -22.37
N LYS A 81 -6.21 4.44 -22.54
CA LYS A 81 -6.47 5.62 -21.70
C LYS A 81 -7.96 5.98 -21.56
N GLY A 82 -8.75 5.81 -22.62
CA GLY A 82 -10.19 6.11 -22.62
C GLY A 82 -11.07 5.01 -22.01
N GLN A 83 -10.49 3.88 -21.61
CA GLN A 83 -11.22 2.71 -21.09
C GLN A 83 -11.04 2.54 -19.58
N PHE A 84 -10.02 3.17 -18.99
CA PHE A 84 -9.74 3.09 -17.56
C PHE A 84 -10.80 3.77 -16.72
N THR A 85 -11.04 3.22 -15.53
CA THR A 85 -11.89 3.83 -14.51
C THR A 85 -11.35 5.20 -14.14
N GLN A 86 -12.24 6.20 -14.10
CA GLN A 86 -11.87 7.56 -13.75
C GLN A 86 -11.45 7.63 -12.28
N ILE A 87 -10.39 8.39 -12.01
CA ILE A 87 -9.96 8.65 -10.64
C ILE A 87 -11.01 9.57 -10.00
N PRO A 88 -11.50 9.26 -8.79
CA PRO A 88 -12.42 10.14 -8.14
C PRO A 88 -11.75 11.50 -7.86
N GLU A 89 -12.40 12.58 -8.27
CA GLU A 89 -11.89 13.93 -8.10
C GLU A 89 -12.26 14.48 -6.71
N PHE A 90 -11.25 14.62 -5.85
CA PHE A 90 -11.41 15.13 -4.48
C PHE A 90 -10.91 16.56 -4.30
N GLN A 91 -10.17 17.11 -5.27
CA GLN A 91 -9.55 18.45 -5.16
C GLN A 91 -10.53 19.60 -5.37
N LEU A 92 -11.63 19.37 -6.09
CA LEU A 92 -12.62 20.40 -6.44
C LEU A 92 -13.91 20.31 -5.62
N LYS A 93 -13.99 19.36 -4.69
CA LYS A 93 -15.15 19.16 -3.80
C LYS A 93 -14.77 19.54 -2.38
N PRO A 94 -15.74 19.91 -1.52
CA PRO A 94 -15.50 20.02 -0.09
C PRO A 94 -14.81 18.76 0.42
N LEU A 95 -13.83 18.94 1.32
CA LEU A 95 -13.15 17.81 1.93
C LEU A 95 -14.19 16.89 2.57
N PRO A 96 -14.10 15.56 2.35
CA PRO A 96 -15.00 14.63 2.99
C PRO A 96 -14.79 14.69 4.51
N GLU A 97 -15.86 14.48 5.29
CA GLU A 97 -15.80 14.48 6.77
C GLU A 97 -14.98 13.30 7.31
N THR A 98 -14.73 12.28 6.50
CA THR A 98 -13.94 11.09 6.82
C THR A 98 -12.95 10.78 5.70
N ASN A 99 -11.81 10.17 6.03
CA ASN A 99 -10.88 9.67 5.03
C ASN A 99 -11.60 8.70 4.07
N PRO A 100 -11.58 8.96 2.76
CA PRO A 100 -12.22 8.07 1.81
C PRO A 100 -11.45 6.76 1.73
N ILE A 101 -12.18 5.64 1.77
CA ILE A 101 -11.64 4.32 1.43
C ILE A 101 -11.60 4.22 -0.10
N LEU A 102 -10.43 3.94 -0.64
CA LEU A 102 -10.17 3.86 -2.07
C LEU A 102 -9.84 2.42 -2.47
N ILE A 103 -10.29 2.00 -3.65
CA ILE A 103 -9.94 0.68 -4.18
C ILE A 103 -8.70 0.74 -5.08
N GLY A 104 -8.53 1.84 -5.79
CA GLY A 104 -7.43 1.96 -6.76
C GLY A 104 -7.65 1.19 -8.06
N HIS A 105 -8.90 1.12 -8.55
CA HIS A 105 -9.27 0.44 -9.80
C HIS A 105 -8.30 0.71 -10.95
N ARG A 106 -7.97 1.98 -11.19
CA ARG A 106 -7.09 2.37 -12.30
C ARG A 106 -5.71 1.71 -12.24
N TRP A 107 -5.15 1.52 -11.04
CA TRP A 107 -3.88 0.82 -10.89
C TRP A 107 -4.03 -0.66 -11.15
N LYS A 108 -5.11 -1.30 -10.67
CA LYS A 108 -5.38 -2.72 -10.96
C LYS A 108 -5.57 -2.96 -12.46
N GLU A 109 -6.32 -2.07 -13.13
CA GLU A 109 -6.51 -2.11 -14.59
C GLU A 109 -5.20 -1.95 -15.37
N TYR A 110 -4.24 -1.15 -14.87
CA TYR A 110 -2.91 -1.05 -15.49
C TYR A 110 -2.19 -2.40 -15.49
N PHE A 111 -2.19 -3.10 -14.36
CA PHE A 111 -1.59 -4.42 -14.26
C PHE A 111 -2.32 -5.44 -15.15
N ALA A 112 -3.65 -5.37 -15.23
CA ALA A 112 -4.45 -6.23 -16.10
C ALA A 112 -4.13 -6.05 -17.60
N VAL A 113 -3.95 -4.81 -18.08
CA VAL A 113 -3.62 -4.55 -19.51
C VAL A 113 -2.17 -4.82 -19.86
N LEU A 114 -1.26 -4.75 -18.88
CA LEU A 114 0.17 -5.03 -19.09
C LEU A 114 0.45 -6.52 -19.26
N GLY A 115 -0.49 -7.38 -18.89
CA GLY A 115 -0.55 -8.75 -19.39
C GLY A 115 -0.39 -9.82 -18.30
N PRO A 116 -0.20 -11.08 -18.72
CA PRO A 116 -0.34 -12.24 -17.85
C PRO A 116 0.67 -12.31 -16.70
N THR A 117 1.85 -11.71 -16.85
CA THR A 117 2.88 -11.67 -15.79
C THR A 117 2.47 -10.75 -14.63
N LEU A 118 1.77 -9.65 -14.92
CA LEU A 118 1.51 -8.59 -13.95
C LEU A 118 0.07 -8.60 -13.42
N LYS A 119 -0.89 -9.13 -14.19
CA LYS A 119 -2.32 -9.04 -13.88
C LYS A 119 -2.72 -9.52 -12.47
N ASP A 120 -2.00 -10.50 -11.91
CA ASP A 120 -2.35 -11.15 -10.65
C ASP A 120 -1.71 -10.44 -9.43
N VAL A 121 -0.70 -9.59 -9.65
CA VAL A 121 0.04 -8.86 -8.60
C VAL A 121 -0.87 -8.09 -7.64
N PRO A 122 -1.94 -7.38 -8.08
CA PRO A 122 -2.85 -6.72 -7.15
C PRO A 122 -3.57 -7.69 -6.20
N GLY A 123 -4.07 -8.81 -6.72
CA GLY A 123 -4.79 -9.81 -5.94
C GLY A 123 -3.87 -10.53 -4.94
N GLU A 124 -2.66 -10.88 -5.38
CA GLU A 124 -1.64 -11.50 -4.52
C GLU A 124 -1.17 -10.56 -3.40
N SER A 125 -1.03 -9.27 -3.71
CA SER A 125 -0.72 -8.24 -2.72
C SER A 125 -1.83 -8.16 -1.66
N TRP A 126 -3.09 -8.17 -2.08
CA TRP A 126 -4.22 -8.15 -1.15
C TRP A 126 -4.29 -9.40 -0.28
N ALA A 127 -4.06 -10.59 -0.84
CA ALA A 127 -4.00 -11.83 -0.08
C ALA A 127 -2.91 -11.79 1.01
N THR A 128 -1.77 -11.16 0.72
CA THR A 128 -0.69 -10.97 1.70
C THR A 128 -1.14 -10.06 2.85
N VAL A 129 -1.82 -8.96 2.54
CA VAL A 129 -2.38 -8.04 3.54
C VAL A 129 -3.36 -8.75 4.47
N GLN A 130 -4.30 -9.51 3.90
CA GLN A 130 -5.30 -10.25 4.69
C GLN A 130 -4.67 -11.31 5.60
N LYS A 131 -3.52 -11.87 5.20
CA LYS A 131 -2.76 -12.83 6.01
C LYS A 131 -2.00 -12.16 7.16
N GLU A 132 -1.42 -10.98 6.93
CA GLU A 132 -0.48 -10.36 7.86
C GLU A 132 -1.07 -9.28 8.77
N LYS A 133 -2.21 -8.70 8.40
CA LYS A 133 -2.81 -7.56 9.10
C LYS A 133 -4.07 -7.96 9.85
N ALA A 134 -4.31 -7.23 10.93
CA ALA A 134 -5.49 -7.44 11.76
C ALA A 134 -6.77 -7.17 10.95
N ALA A 135 -7.83 -7.93 11.23
CA ALA A 135 -9.10 -7.83 10.51
C ALA A 135 -9.80 -6.46 10.68
N ASP A 136 -9.46 -5.72 11.75
CA ASP A 136 -9.97 -4.38 12.03
C ASP A 136 -9.01 -3.26 11.60
N MET A 137 -7.98 -3.57 10.80
CA MET A 137 -7.13 -2.56 10.16
C MET A 137 -7.96 -1.64 9.25
N ILE A 138 -7.68 -0.34 9.28
CA ILE A 138 -8.36 0.62 8.38
C ILE A 138 -7.66 0.57 7.03
N HIS A 139 -8.30 -0.07 6.04
CA HIS A 139 -7.81 -0.16 4.67
C HIS A 139 -8.14 1.14 3.90
N VAL A 140 -7.18 2.06 3.80
CA VAL A 140 -7.37 3.38 3.16
C VAL A 140 -7.31 3.28 1.64
N LEU A 141 -6.38 2.46 1.11
CA LEU A 141 -6.28 2.15 -0.31
C LEU A 141 -6.03 0.65 -0.46
N ASP A 142 -6.81 -0.03 -1.30
CA ASP A 142 -6.64 -1.46 -1.58
C ASP A 142 -5.41 -1.72 -2.48
N PHE A 143 -5.32 -1.09 -3.66
CA PHE A 143 -4.13 -1.22 -4.51
C PHE A 143 -3.62 0.11 -5.11
N PRO A 144 -2.31 0.44 -4.96
CA PRO A 144 -1.34 -0.21 -4.07
C PRO A 144 -1.74 -0.06 -2.60
N TYR A 145 -1.55 -1.12 -1.80
CA TYR A 145 -2.12 -1.15 -0.45
C TYR A 145 -1.60 -0.04 0.48
N ASN A 146 -2.52 0.65 1.14
CA ASN A 146 -2.22 1.57 2.24
C ASN A 146 -3.25 1.38 3.35
N GLY A 147 -2.78 1.24 4.58
CA GLY A 147 -3.66 1.07 5.73
C GLY A 147 -3.04 1.57 7.01
N GLU A 148 -3.91 1.95 7.95
CA GLU A 148 -3.55 2.48 9.25
C GLU A 148 -4.29 1.75 10.38
N PRO A 149 -3.71 1.63 11.58
CA PRO A 149 -4.40 1.03 12.70
C PRO A 149 -5.56 1.93 13.19
N PRO A 150 -6.63 1.34 13.74
CA PRO A 150 -7.58 2.09 14.55
C PRO A 150 -6.88 2.84 15.68
N ARG A 151 -7.41 4.02 16.04
CA ARG A 151 -6.77 4.92 17.01
C ARG A 151 -6.54 4.27 18.38
N ASP A 152 -7.49 3.49 18.86
CA ASP A 152 -7.39 2.77 20.14
C ASP A 152 -6.27 1.73 20.10
N LYS A 153 -6.08 1.02 18.98
CA LYS A 153 -4.98 0.07 18.77
C LYS A 153 -3.62 0.76 18.70
N LEU A 154 -3.54 1.90 18.02
CA LEU A 154 -2.32 2.70 17.94
C LEU A 154 -1.86 3.18 19.32
N MET A 155 -2.80 3.58 20.19
CA MET A 155 -2.50 4.12 21.52
C MET A 155 -2.31 3.04 22.59
N GLN A 156 -2.58 1.76 22.28
CA GLN A 156 -2.62 0.69 23.26
C GLN A 156 -1.25 0.36 23.87
N ASN A 157 -0.18 0.39 23.05
CA ASN A 157 1.15 -0.06 23.43
C ASN A 157 2.22 0.96 23.01
N LYS A 158 3.36 0.97 23.70
CA LYS A 158 4.52 1.79 23.34
C LYS A 158 5.16 1.34 22.02
N THR A 159 5.13 0.03 21.74
CA THR A 159 5.57 -0.58 20.48
C THR A 159 4.34 -1.16 19.79
N THR A 160 4.03 -0.66 18.60
CA THR A 160 2.89 -1.13 17.81
C THR A 160 3.13 -2.57 17.34
N PRO A 161 2.22 -3.53 17.59
CA PRO A 161 2.32 -4.88 17.05
C PRO A 161 2.38 -4.88 15.51
N ASN A 162 3.08 -5.86 14.90
CA ASN A 162 3.28 -5.92 13.44
C ASN A 162 1.96 -5.92 12.65
N GLU A 163 0.92 -6.59 13.15
CA GLU A 163 -0.41 -6.65 12.53
C GLU A 163 -1.13 -5.29 12.47
N TYR A 164 -0.74 -4.36 13.35
CA TYR A 164 -1.27 -2.99 13.46
C TYR A 164 -0.27 -1.93 13.00
N HIS A 165 0.95 -2.30 12.64
CA HIS A 165 1.90 -1.35 12.06
C HIS A 165 1.36 -0.89 10.70
N PHE A 166 1.26 0.43 10.51
CA PHE A 166 0.76 1.03 9.28
C PHE A 166 1.54 0.52 8.07
N VAL A 167 0.89 0.50 6.91
CA VAL A 167 1.49 0.09 5.64
C VAL A 167 1.33 1.20 4.63
N ARG A 168 2.42 1.51 3.92
CA ARG A 168 2.41 2.46 2.81
C ARG A 168 3.10 1.86 1.59
N ASN A 169 2.32 1.37 0.64
CA ASN A 169 2.85 0.84 -0.63
C ASN A 169 2.61 1.80 -1.80
N HIS A 170 3.53 1.74 -2.76
CA HIS A 170 3.46 2.45 -4.03
C HIS A 170 3.24 1.52 -5.24
N GLY A 171 3.30 0.21 -5.03
CA GLY A 171 3.09 -0.83 -6.03
C GLY A 171 2.62 -2.13 -5.38
N GLY A 172 2.77 -3.23 -6.10
CA GLY A 172 2.54 -4.57 -5.57
C GLY A 172 3.54 -4.95 -4.47
N ILE A 173 3.14 -5.90 -3.63
CA ILE A 173 4.00 -6.50 -2.62
C ILE A 173 4.81 -7.59 -3.32
N PRO A 174 6.16 -7.47 -3.37
CA PRO A 174 6.97 -8.45 -4.07
C PRO A 174 7.02 -9.77 -3.30
N THR A 175 6.93 -10.89 -4.02
CA THR A 175 7.19 -12.22 -3.46
C THR A 175 8.60 -12.65 -3.87
N ILE A 176 9.46 -12.88 -2.88
CA ILE A 176 10.89 -13.15 -3.08
C ILE A 176 11.29 -14.38 -2.25
N ASP A 177 11.90 -15.37 -2.89
CA ASP A 177 12.61 -16.45 -2.21
C ASP A 177 13.83 -15.85 -1.48
N GLU A 178 13.92 -16.11 -0.17
CA GLU A 178 15.03 -15.72 0.68
C GLU A 178 16.40 -16.05 0.07
N LYS A 179 16.54 -17.21 -0.59
CA LYS A 179 17.80 -17.63 -1.24
C LYS A 179 18.10 -16.84 -2.51
N ALA A 180 17.07 -16.26 -3.13
CA ALA A 180 17.18 -15.43 -4.33
C ALA A 180 17.35 -13.94 -4.02
N TYR A 181 17.07 -13.50 -2.78
CA TYR A 181 17.24 -12.10 -2.38
C TYR A 181 18.69 -11.63 -2.57
N ARG A 182 18.86 -10.45 -3.17
CA ARG A 182 20.16 -9.78 -3.35
C ARG A 182 20.02 -8.30 -3.03
N LEU A 183 20.98 -7.76 -2.28
CA LEU A 183 21.17 -6.32 -2.06
C LEU A 183 22.42 -5.87 -2.81
N THR A 184 22.27 -4.97 -3.78
CA THR A 184 23.40 -4.39 -4.52
C THR A 184 23.74 -3.01 -3.97
N ILE A 185 24.98 -2.83 -3.52
CA ILE A 185 25.55 -1.56 -3.08
C ILE A 185 26.41 -1.03 -4.23
N GLY A 186 25.92 0.00 -4.91
CA GLY A 186 26.58 0.66 -6.04
C GLY A 186 26.81 2.16 -5.83
N GLY A 187 27.00 2.90 -6.92
CA GLY A 187 27.23 4.35 -6.88
C GLY A 187 28.66 4.75 -6.54
N LEU A 188 28.84 5.83 -5.78
CA LEU A 188 30.15 6.38 -5.40
C LEU A 188 30.75 5.65 -4.18
N VAL A 189 31.04 4.37 -4.35
CA VAL A 189 31.65 3.51 -3.32
C VAL A 189 33.00 2.96 -3.80
N ASN A 190 33.92 2.73 -2.87
CA ASN A 190 35.26 2.20 -3.21
C ASN A 190 35.20 0.79 -3.83
N LYS A 191 34.26 -0.03 -3.39
CA LYS A 191 34.07 -1.42 -3.84
C LYS A 191 32.57 -1.70 -3.94
N PRO A 192 31.98 -1.64 -5.14
CA PRO A 192 30.62 -2.13 -5.36
C PRO A 192 30.52 -3.60 -4.95
N GLN A 193 29.41 -3.98 -4.33
CA GLN A 193 29.21 -5.34 -3.84
C GLN A 193 27.74 -5.75 -3.91
N THR A 194 27.52 -7.06 -3.98
CA THR A 194 26.18 -7.66 -3.93
C THR A 194 26.15 -8.68 -2.80
N LEU A 195 25.19 -8.54 -1.89
CA LEU A 195 25.04 -9.33 -0.67
C LEU A 195 23.78 -10.17 -0.75
N THR A 196 23.84 -11.43 -0.30
CA THR A 196 22.67 -12.29 -0.10
C THR A 196 22.01 -11.99 1.25
N LEU A 197 20.78 -12.48 1.49
CA LEU A 197 20.17 -12.36 2.81
C LEU A 197 21.00 -13.07 3.89
N ALA A 198 21.59 -14.21 3.56
CA ALA A 198 22.49 -14.94 4.46
C ALA A 198 23.75 -14.13 4.81
N ASP A 199 24.30 -13.36 3.87
CA ASP A 199 25.44 -12.47 4.16
C ASP A 199 25.05 -11.36 5.14
N LEU A 200 23.85 -10.81 5.01
CA LEU A 200 23.33 -9.76 5.90
C LEU A 200 23.06 -10.27 7.31
N GLN A 201 22.69 -11.54 7.45
CA GLN A 201 22.43 -12.21 8.73
C GLN A 201 23.70 -12.79 9.38
N ASP A 202 24.84 -12.83 8.68
CA ASP A 202 26.10 -13.35 9.21
C ASP A 202 26.71 -12.39 10.22
N VAL A 203 26.64 -12.76 11.51
CA VAL A 203 27.18 -11.99 12.64
C VAL A 203 28.70 -11.78 12.57
N ASN A 204 29.42 -12.58 11.77
CA ASN A 204 30.86 -12.38 11.55
C ASN A 204 31.14 -11.29 10.49
N LYS A 205 30.14 -10.92 9.69
CA LYS A 205 30.23 -9.85 8.68
C LYS A 205 29.63 -8.54 9.20
N PHE A 206 28.49 -8.62 9.89
CA PHE A 206 27.77 -7.46 10.39
C PHE A 206 27.34 -7.69 11.85
N GLU A 207 27.70 -6.76 12.73
CA GLU A 207 27.23 -6.75 14.11
C GLU A 207 25.73 -6.37 14.14
N PRO A 208 24.83 -7.20 14.70
CA PRO A 208 23.43 -6.84 14.83
C PRO A 208 23.23 -5.68 15.81
N VAL A 209 22.44 -4.69 15.42
CA VAL A 209 22.09 -3.55 16.26
C VAL A 209 20.58 -3.47 16.40
N GLU A 210 20.09 -3.26 17.63
CA GLU A 210 18.66 -3.09 17.92
C GLU A 210 18.37 -1.63 18.29
N LEU A 211 17.43 -1.00 17.58
CA LEU A 211 17.00 0.38 17.80
C LEU A 211 15.47 0.46 17.80
N THR A 212 14.90 1.09 18.83
CA THR A 212 13.48 1.45 18.84
C THR A 212 13.29 2.77 18.07
N VAL A 213 12.64 2.70 16.91
CA VAL A 213 12.38 3.84 16.04
C VAL A 213 10.88 4.00 15.77
N THR A 214 10.44 5.25 15.59
CA THR A 214 9.09 5.55 15.12
C THR A 214 9.17 5.94 13.65
N LEU A 215 8.39 5.24 12.80
CA LEU A 215 8.22 5.61 11.40
C LEU A 215 6.97 6.49 11.26
N GLN A 216 7.09 7.61 10.57
CA GLN A 216 5.98 8.53 10.29
C GLN A 216 5.94 8.85 8.80
N VAL A 217 4.78 8.68 8.17
CA VAL A 217 4.57 9.12 6.78
C VAL A 217 4.48 10.64 6.71
N SER A 218 5.08 11.23 5.67
CA SER A 218 5.14 12.68 5.48
C SER A 218 3.76 13.35 5.40
N ASN A 219 2.74 12.60 5.02
CA ASN A 219 1.40 13.10 4.72
C ASN A 219 0.40 12.75 5.85
N PHE A 220 0.85 12.80 7.10
CA PHE A 220 -0.02 12.58 8.26
C PHE A 220 -1.01 13.75 8.39
N TRP A 221 -2.08 13.71 7.59
CA TRP A 221 -3.23 14.60 7.72
C TRP A 221 -4.26 13.90 8.62
N SER A 222 -4.00 13.90 9.93
CA SER A 222 -5.06 13.77 10.93
C SER A 222 -4.64 14.43 12.24
N LEU A 223 -5.05 15.69 12.39
CA LEU A 223 -5.44 16.30 13.67
C LEU A 223 -6.68 17.15 13.41
#